data_AF-A0A9P1IUB7-F1
#
_entry.id   AF-A0A9P1IUB7-F1
#
_cell.length_a   1.000
_cell.length_b   1.000
_cell.length_c   1.000
_cell.angle_alpha   90.00
_cell.angle_beta   90.00
_cell.angle_gamma   90.00
#
_symmetry.space_group_name_H-M   'P 1'
#
loop_
_entity.id
_entity.type
_entity.pdbx_description
1 polymer ?
#
loop_
_entity_poly.entity_id
_entity_poly.type
_entity_poly.pdbx_seq_one_letter_code
_entity_poly.pdbx_strand_id
1 'polypeptide(L)'
;MFAPLLLLALALSVNSAAVTKECQLSAGDIQCLVKLQKAGEQLDELDVDNTEDLKPFQESCKAMMPCINVLKCAGEDSKESIDLITGLCKFIDFIIGPFSACGEKLEKANSKCYEDWDPIINDDENKKPTQAEVCKSFVGEKECVKKGIIATCGQKEWDVMKANLVNLNKDVTKCNL
;
A
#
# COMPACT_ATOMS: atom_id res chain seq x y z
N MET A 1 6.37 6.81 10.52
CA MET A 1 7.09 8.02 10.07
C MET A 1 7.78 7.65 8.75
N PHE A 2 6.98 7.02 7.87
CA PHE A 2 7.46 6.06 6.83
C PHE A 2 8.45 5.05 7.48
N ALA A 3 9.19 4.14 6.85
CA ALA A 3 9.33 3.72 5.44
C ALA A 3 10.21 4.52 4.42
N PRO A 4 10.77 5.72 4.68
CA PRO A 4 11.38 6.50 3.59
C PRO A 4 12.73 5.89 3.18
N LEU A 5 13.47 5.35 4.15
CA LEU A 5 14.81 4.80 3.96
C LEU A 5 14.85 3.47 3.22
N LEU A 6 13.74 2.77 2.94
CA LEU A 6 13.79 1.58 2.08
C LEU A 6 13.74 1.96 0.60
N LEU A 7 12.87 2.91 0.24
CA LEU A 7 12.81 3.48 -1.12
C LEU A 7 13.93 4.49 -1.36
N LEU A 8 14.33 5.28 -0.36
CA LEU A 8 15.59 6.01 -0.40
C LEU A 8 16.81 5.10 -0.29
N ALA A 9 16.80 3.91 0.32
CA ALA A 9 17.95 2.98 0.14
C ALA A 9 18.02 2.48 -1.30
N LEU A 10 16.89 2.24 -1.97
CA LEU A 10 16.87 1.94 -3.40
C LEU A 10 17.34 3.13 -4.26
N ALA A 11 17.02 4.38 -3.88
CA ALA A 11 17.42 5.60 -4.60
C ALA A 11 18.83 6.13 -4.24
N LEU A 12 19.33 5.89 -3.03
CA LEU A 12 20.67 6.28 -2.53
C LEU A 12 21.71 5.16 -2.72
N SER A 13 21.28 3.91 -2.88
CA SER A 13 22.11 2.88 -3.52
C SER A 13 22.25 3.10 -5.02
N VAL A 14 21.64 4.16 -5.60
CA VAL A 14 22.08 4.79 -6.86
C VAL A 14 23.32 5.69 -6.65
N ASN A 15 24.18 5.34 -5.69
CA ASN A 15 25.58 5.19 -6.10
C ASN A 15 25.59 4.20 -7.27
N SER A 16 25.97 4.67 -8.46
CA SER A 16 26.02 3.91 -9.72
C SER A 16 26.98 2.69 -9.75
N ALA A 17 27.40 2.22 -8.57
CA ALA A 17 28.23 1.05 -8.29
C ALA A 17 27.50 -0.07 -7.51
N ALA A 18 26.29 0.14 -6.94
CA ALA A 18 25.57 -0.89 -6.18
C ALA A 18 24.46 -1.55 -7.01
N VAL A 19 23.49 -0.80 -7.55
CA VAL A 19 22.46 -1.32 -8.48
C VAL A 19 23.08 -1.95 -9.74
N THR A 20 24.27 -1.49 -10.13
CA THR A 20 25.03 -1.98 -11.28
C THR A 20 25.81 -3.29 -11.05
N LYS A 21 25.83 -3.83 -9.82
CA LYS A 21 26.52 -5.11 -9.55
C LYS A 21 25.75 -6.34 -10.03
N GLU A 22 24.42 -6.28 -10.10
CA GLU A 22 23.59 -7.41 -10.55
C GLU A 22 22.91 -7.17 -11.90
N CYS A 23 22.66 -5.92 -12.30
CA CYS A 23 22.05 -5.57 -13.58
C CYS A 23 22.86 -4.55 -14.39
N GLN A 24 23.03 -4.80 -15.68
CA GLN A 24 23.39 -3.76 -16.65
C GLN A 24 22.12 -2.97 -17.01
N LEU A 25 21.99 -1.76 -16.46
CA LEU A 25 20.83 -0.89 -16.70
C LEU A 25 20.88 -0.26 -18.10
N SER A 26 19.77 -0.34 -18.84
CA SER A 26 19.55 0.40 -20.07
C SER A 26 19.03 1.83 -19.80
N ALA A 27 18.98 2.67 -20.84
CA ALA A 27 18.32 3.97 -20.76
C ALA A 27 16.82 3.87 -20.41
N GLY A 28 16.16 2.75 -20.75
CA GLY A 28 14.78 2.48 -20.34
C GLY A 28 14.67 2.17 -18.84
N ASP A 29 15.63 1.43 -18.29
CA ASP A 29 15.67 1.10 -16.86
C ASP A 29 15.95 2.35 -16.01
N ILE A 30 16.78 3.27 -16.50
CA ILE A 30 16.99 4.58 -15.86
C ILE A 30 15.69 5.41 -15.82
N GLN A 31 14.93 5.46 -16.92
CA GLN A 31 13.61 6.10 -16.91
C GLN A 31 12.62 5.41 -15.96
N CYS A 32 12.76 4.11 -15.77
CA CYS A 32 11.99 3.35 -14.79
C CYS A 32 12.36 3.69 -13.34
N LEU A 33 13.65 3.84 -13.02
CA LEU A 33 14.10 4.30 -11.70
C LEU A 33 13.52 5.68 -11.36
N VAL A 34 13.47 6.63 -12.30
CA VAL A 34 12.85 7.95 -12.08
C VAL A 34 11.36 7.86 -11.72
N LYS A 35 10.60 6.95 -12.36
CA LYS A 35 9.18 6.74 -12.03
C LYS A 35 8.99 6.09 -10.67
N LEU A 36 9.86 5.14 -10.32
CA LEU A 36 9.86 4.49 -9.01
C LEU A 36 10.23 5.47 -7.90
N GLN A 37 11.21 6.36 -8.13
CA GLN A 37 11.57 7.42 -7.20
C GLN A 37 10.40 8.39 -6.96
N LYS A 38 9.78 8.92 -8.04
CA LYS A 38 8.60 9.80 -7.90
C LYS A 38 7.47 9.14 -7.10
N ALA A 39 7.22 7.85 -7.35
CA ALA A 39 6.20 7.13 -6.59
C ALA A 39 6.59 6.94 -5.12
N GLY A 40 7.88 6.76 -4.80
CA GLY A 40 8.36 6.74 -3.42
C GLY A 40 8.21 8.09 -2.72
N GLU A 41 8.60 9.19 -3.38
CA GLU A 41 8.42 10.55 -2.88
C GLU A 41 6.94 10.85 -2.57
N GLN A 42 6.02 10.41 -3.43
CA GLN A 42 4.58 10.56 -3.17
C GLN A 42 4.03 9.57 -2.12
N LEU A 43 4.70 8.43 -1.87
CA LEU A 43 4.33 7.54 -0.77
C LEU A 43 4.70 8.14 0.58
N ASP A 44 5.87 8.81 0.65
CA ASP A 44 6.35 9.53 1.83
C ASP A 44 5.54 10.81 2.14
N GLU A 45 4.61 11.20 1.27
CA GLU A 45 3.67 12.31 1.47
C GLU A 45 2.19 11.84 1.49
N LEU A 46 1.93 10.54 1.36
CA LEU A 46 0.57 10.02 1.17
C LEU A 46 -0.24 10.01 2.48
N ASP A 47 -1.22 10.90 2.57
CA ASP A 47 -2.35 10.74 3.48
C ASP A 47 -3.35 9.76 2.83
N VAL A 48 -3.58 8.62 3.49
CA VAL A 48 -4.43 7.54 2.98
C VAL A 48 -5.91 7.75 3.28
N ASP A 49 -6.22 8.64 4.24
CA ASP A 49 -7.57 9.04 4.61
C ASP A 49 -8.06 10.18 3.70
N ASN A 50 -7.14 10.92 3.05
CA ASN A 50 -7.47 11.93 2.05
C ASN A 50 -7.59 11.35 0.63
N THR A 51 -8.83 11.15 0.17
CA THR A 51 -9.11 10.67 -1.21
C THR A 51 -8.67 11.61 -2.33
N GLU A 52 -8.29 12.86 -2.04
CA GLU A 52 -7.64 13.75 -3.02
C GLU A 52 -6.17 13.40 -3.24
N ASP A 53 -5.44 13.02 -2.17
CA ASP A 53 -4.02 12.65 -2.22
C ASP A 53 -3.81 11.23 -2.78
N LEU A 54 -4.79 10.35 -2.60
CA LEU A 54 -4.82 9.02 -3.24
C LEU A 54 -4.75 9.08 -4.78
N LYS A 55 -5.30 10.13 -5.42
CA LYS A 55 -5.38 10.21 -6.90
C LYS A 55 -4.00 10.42 -7.57
N PRO A 56 -3.17 11.42 -7.18
CA PRO A 56 -1.80 11.53 -7.67
C PRO A 56 -0.97 10.26 -7.47
N PHE A 57 -1.15 9.56 -6.35
CA PHE A 57 -0.45 8.30 -6.10
C PHE A 57 -0.93 7.17 -7.00
N GLN A 58 -2.25 7.06 -7.26
CA GLN A 58 -2.82 6.10 -8.21
C GLN A 58 -2.25 6.28 -9.64
N GLU A 59 -2.01 7.53 -10.07
CA GLU A 59 -1.36 7.81 -11.35
C GLU A 59 0.10 7.36 -11.37
N SER A 60 0.87 7.63 -10.31
CA SER A 60 2.25 7.15 -10.19
C SER A 60 2.35 5.64 -10.09
N CYS A 61 1.42 4.97 -9.40
CA CYS A 61 1.24 3.52 -9.47
C CYS A 61 1.10 3.03 -10.92
N LYS A 62 0.15 3.59 -11.69
CA LYS A 62 -0.04 3.24 -13.11
C LYS A 62 1.22 3.50 -13.95
N ALA A 63 1.99 4.53 -13.64
CA ALA A 63 3.24 4.85 -14.33
C ALA A 63 4.41 3.93 -13.95
N MET A 64 4.53 3.52 -12.68
CA MET A 64 5.66 2.72 -12.17
C MET A 64 5.44 1.20 -12.26
N MET A 65 4.21 0.69 -12.29
CA MET A 65 3.97 -0.76 -12.31
C MET A 65 4.63 -1.48 -13.50
N PRO A 66 4.71 -0.92 -14.73
CA PRO A 66 5.51 -1.51 -15.82
C PRO A 66 7.01 -1.62 -15.50
N CYS A 67 7.50 -0.78 -14.60
CA CYS A 67 8.90 -0.64 -14.20
C CYS A 67 9.26 -1.45 -12.94
N ILE A 68 8.29 -2.03 -12.21
CA ILE A 68 8.50 -2.65 -10.90
C ILE A 68 9.53 -3.79 -10.92
N ASN A 69 9.73 -4.45 -12.07
CA ASN A 69 10.74 -5.49 -12.24
C ASN A 69 12.19 -4.98 -12.15
N VAL A 70 12.44 -3.69 -12.37
CA VAL A 70 13.79 -3.09 -12.20
C VAL A 70 14.25 -3.18 -10.74
N LEU A 71 13.32 -3.19 -9.77
CA LEU A 71 13.65 -3.37 -8.36
C LEU A 71 14.31 -4.74 -8.06
N LYS A 72 14.12 -5.75 -8.91
CA LYS A 72 14.79 -7.06 -8.74
C LYS A 72 16.31 -6.98 -8.83
N CYS A 73 16.84 -5.91 -9.43
CA CYS A 73 18.27 -5.61 -9.48
C CYS A 73 18.87 -5.16 -8.14
N ALA A 74 18.04 -5.03 -7.09
CA ALA A 74 18.47 -4.73 -5.72
C ALA A 74 18.66 -5.98 -4.83
N GLY A 75 18.66 -7.19 -5.42
CA GLY A 75 18.87 -8.45 -4.71
C GLY A 75 17.59 -9.12 -4.20
N GLU A 76 17.75 -10.23 -3.47
CA GLU A 76 16.63 -11.10 -3.03
C GLU A 76 15.61 -10.39 -2.14
N ASP A 77 16.05 -9.43 -1.32
CA ASP A 77 15.22 -8.63 -0.41
C ASP A 77 14.21 -7.74 -1.14
N SER A 78 14.45 -7.41 -2.42
CA SER A 78 13.56 -6.58 -3.24
C SER A 78 12.15 -7.17 -3.40
N LYS A 79 11.99 -8.48 -3.22
CA LYS A 79 10.70 -9.18 -3.40
C LYS A 79 9.63 -8.71 -2.42
N GLU A 80 9.99 -8.45 -1.17
CA GLU A 80 9.04 -7.99 -0.14
C GLU A 80 8.53 -6.59 -0.48
N SER A 81 9.43 -5.68 -0.87
CA SER A 81 9.11 -4.33 -1.35
C SER A 81 8.25 -4.35 -2.62
N ILE A 82 8.55 -5.22 -3.58
CA ILE A 82 7.75 -5.40 -4.81
C ILE A 82 6.33 -5.88 -4.48
N ASP A 83 6.19 -6.87 -3.59
CA ASP A 83 4.90 -7.38 -3.15
C ASP A 83 4.08 -6.29 -2.43
N LEU A 84 4.70 -5.54 -1.51
CA LEU A 84 4.07 -4.44 -0.77
C LEU A 84 3.58 -3.32 -1.71
N ILE A 85 4.46 -2.81 -2.59
CA ILE A 85 4.11 -1.75 -3.55
C ILE A 85 2.99 -2.22 -4.50
N THR A 86 3.06 -3.46 -4.95
CA THR A 86 2.02 -4.07 -5.81
C THR A 86 0.68 -4.20 -5.06
N GLY A 87 0.72 -4.56 -3.78
CA GLY A 87 -0.46 -4.64 -2.90
C GLY A 87 -1.09 -3.28 -2.68
N LEU A 88 -0.29 -2.27 -2.33
CA LEU A 88 -0.72 -0.89 -2.11
C LEU A 88 -1.35 -0.27 -3.35
N CYS A 89 -0.71 -0.38 -4.51
CA CYS A 89 -1.27 0.13 -5.76
C CYS A 89 -2.62 -0.51 -6.13
N LYS A 90 -2.80 -1.80 -5.86
CA LYS A 90 -4.10 -2.48 -6.06
C LYS A 90 -5.14 -2.02 -5.05
N PHE A 91 -4.76 -1.83 -3.78
CA PHE A 91 -5.66 -1.35 -2.74
C PHE A 91 -6.17 0.06 -3.06
N ILE A 92 -5.30 0.98 -3.47
CA ILE A 92 -5.68 2.36 -3.82
C ILE A 92 -6.54 2.40 -5.09
N ASP A 93 -6.24 1.59 -6.11
CA ASP A 93 -7.11 1.46 -7.29
C ASP A 93 -8.49 0.89 -6.94
N PHE A 94 -8.57 -0.02 -5.96
CA PHE A 94 -9.82 -0.53 -5.40
C PHE A 94 -10.62 0.55 -4.64
N ILE A 95 -9.97 1.30 -3.74
CA ILE A 95 -10.61 2.36 -2.94
C ILE A 95 -11.18 3.48 -3.82
N ILE A 96 -10.38 4.03 -4.74
CA ILE A 96 -10.80 5.12 -5.64
C ILE A 96 -11.84 4.63 -6.66
N GLY A 97 -11.72 3.38 -7.14
CA GLY A 97 -12.57 2.80 -8.17
C GLY A 97 -13.73 2.00 -7.58
N PRO A 98 -13.69 0.65 -7.62
CA PRO A 98 -14.80 -0.22 -7.22
C PRO A 98 -15.44 0.03 -5.85
N PHE A 99 -14.69 0.52 -4.85
CA PHE A 99 -15.20 0.73 -3.49
C PHE A 99 -15.76 2.13 -3.23
N SER A 100 -15.45 3.12 -4.06
CA SER A 100 -15.82 4.54 -3.88
C SER A 100 -17.28 4.75 -3.46
N ALA A 101 -18.23 4.13 -4.16
CA ALA A 101 -19.66 4.23 -3.87
C ALA A 101 -20.10 3.58 -2.53
N CYS A 102 -19.24 2.77 -1.90
CA CYS A 102 -19.40 2.30 -0.53
C CYS A 102 -18.70 3.24 0.47
N GLY A 103 -17.47 3.67 0.19
CA GLY A 103 -16.73 4.67 0.97
C GLY A 103 -17.56 5.94 1.21
N GLU A 104 -18.11 6.53 0.15
CA GLU A 104 -19.00 7.69 0.22
C GLU A 104 -20.22 7.48 1.16
N LYS A 105 -20.72 6.26 1.30
CA LYS A 105 -21.86 5.97 2.19
C LYS A 105 -21.41 5.84 3.65
N LEU A 106 -20.21 5.30 3.88
CA LEU A 106 -19.62 5.16 5.20
C LEU A 106 -19.22 6.53 5.77
N GLU A 107 -18.64 7.39 4.93
CA GLU A 107 -18.40 8.81 5.22
C GLU A 107 -19.70 9.55 5.55
N LYS A 108 -20.73 9.46 4.69
CA LYS A 108 -22.03 10.10 4.93
C LYS A 108 -22.78 9.55 6.15
N ALA A 109 -22.41 8.38 6.65
CA ALA A 109 -22.93 7.82 7.89
C ALA A 109 -22.21 8.35 9.15
N ASN A 110 -21.16 9.18 9.00
CA ASN A 110 -20.27 9.65 10.05
C ASN A 110 -19.80 8.50 10.97
N SER A 111 -19.42 7.38 10.35
CA SER A 111 -18.94 6.21 11.07
C SER A 111 -17.53 6.51 11.55
N LYS A 112 -17.38 6.89 12.83
CA LYS A 112 -16.07 7.01 13.48
C LYS A 112 -15.16 5.81 13.24
N CYS A 113 -15.73 4.62 13.14
CA CYS A 113 -14.99 3.40 12.84
C CYS A 113 -14.47 3.26 11.41
N TYR A 114 -14.87 4.14 10.49
CA TYR A 114 -14.28 4.31 9.16
C TYR A 114 -13.39 5.55 9.11
N GLU A 115 -13.75 6.62 9.83
CA GLU A 115 -12.93 7.84 10.01
C GLU A 115 -11.60 7.56 10.75
N ASP A 116 -11.63 6.68 11.77
CA ASP A 116 -10.45 6.28 12.58
C ASP A 116 -9.72 5.04 11.98
N TRP A 117 -9.95 4.68 10.71
CA TRP A 117 -9.50 3.40 10.14
C TRP A 117 -8.24 3.49 9.27
N ASP A 118 -7.09 3.22 9.88
CA ASP A 118 -5.83 2.98 9.18
C ASP A 118 -5.59 1.46 8.95
N PRO A 119 -5.75 0.92 7.72
CA PRO A 119 -5.39 -0.46 7.38
C PRO A 119 -3.88 -0.66 7.11
N ILE A 120 -3.09 0.40 6.95
CA ILE A 120 -1.68 0.36 6.53
C ILE A 120 -0.81 0.55 7.78
N ILE A 121 -0.62 -0.54 8.54
CA ILE A 121 0.29 -0.48 9.68
C ILE A 121 1.71 -0.26 9.17
N ASN A 122 2.27 0.87 9.61
CA ASN A 122 3.67 1.18 9.48
C ASN A 122 4.54 0.20 10.29
N ASP A 123 5.45 -0.50 9.62
CA ASP A 123 6.64 -1.07 10.26
C ASP A 123 7.50 0.11 10.77
N ASP A 124 7.48 0.37 12.07
CA ASP A 124 8.50 1.21 12.70
C ASP A 124 9.83 0.44 12.64
N GLU A 125 10.91 1.09 12.21
CA GLU A 125 12.27 0.52 12.15
C GLU A 125 12.71 -0.09 13.50
N ASN A 126 12.11 0.37 14.61
CA ASN A 126 12.37 -0.08 15.97
C ASN A 126 11.35 -1.11 16.50
N LYS A 127 10.21 -1.30 15.82
CA LYS A 127 9.14 -2.22 16.27
C LYS A 127 8.26 -2.69 15.09
N LYS A 128 8.50 -3.92 14.63
CA LYS A 128 7.51 -4.65 13.82
C LYS A 128 6.19 -4.81 14.59
N PRO A 129 5.03 -4.62 13.96
CA PRO A 129 3.73 -4.78 14.60
C PRO A 129 3.50 -6.25 14.97
N THR A 130 2.90 -6.47 16.12
CA THR A 130 2.46 -7.80 16.53
C THR A 130 1.29 -8.27 15.64
N GLN A 131 1.11 -9.58 15.51
CA GLN A 131 -0.04 -10.14 14.79
C GLN A 131 -1.39 -9.60 15.32
N ALA A 132 -1.48 -9.28 16.62
CA ALA A 132 -2.68 -8.70 17.22
C ALA A 132 -2.93 -7.25 16.75
N GLU A 133 -1.88 -6.46 16.57
CA GLU A 133 -1.95 -5.13 15.96
C GLU A 133 -2.38 -5.25 14.49
N VAL A 134 -1.77 -6.17 13.72
CA VAL A 134 -2.15 -6.51 12.33
C VAL A 134 -3.61 -6.91 12.17
N CYS A 135 -4.15 -7.69 13.11
CA CYS A 135 -5.58 -8.03 13.05
C CYS A 135 -6.47 -6.86 13.49
N LYS A 136 -6.03 -6.01 14.44
CA LYS A 136 -6.82 -4.87 14.92
C LYS A 136 -7.00 -3.80 13.84
N SER A 137 -5.95 -3.45 13.09
CA SER A 137 -6.07 -2.47 12.00
C SER A 137 -7.07 -2.95 10.94
N PHE A 138 -6.99 -4.23 10.55
CA PHE A 138 -7.80 -4.75 9.45
C PHE A 138 -9.31 -4.75 9.71
N VAL A 139 -9.77 -5.21 10.87
CA VAL A 139 -11.22 -5.27 11.19
C VAL A 139 -11.73 -4.04 11.95
N GLY A 140 -10.83 -3.16 12.40
CA GLY A 140 -11.12 -2.09 13.36
C GLY A 140 -11.35 -2.62 14.78
N GLU A 141 -11.37 -1.74 15.78
CA GLU A 141 -11.64 -2.16 17.15
C GLU A 141 -13.03 -2.82 17.26
N LYS A 142 -13.11 -4.01 17.89
CA LYS A 142 -14.35 -4.80 18.02
C LYS A 142 -15.01 -5.15 16.68
N GLU A 143 -14.21 -5.29 15.61
CA GLU A 143 -14.65 -5.55 14.23
C GLU A 143 -15.55 -4.45 13.63
N CYS A 144 -15.42 -3.20 14.08
CA CYS A 144 -16.40 -2.18 13.73
C CYS A 144 -16.32 -1.72 12.25
N VAL A 145 -15.17 -1.84 11.57
CA VAL A 145 -15.05 -1.59 10.12
C VAL A 145 -15.87 -2.62 9.34
N LYS A 146 -15.64 -3.91 9.64
CA LYS A 146 -16.40 -5.04 9.09
C LYS A 146 -17.90 -4.86 9.28
N LYS A 147 -18.34 -4.53 10.49
CA LYS A 147 -19.76 -4.30 10.82
C LYS A 147 -20.33 -3.09 10.07
N GLY A 148 -19.58 -2.00 9.97
CA GLY A 148 -19.94 -0.80 9.21
C GLY A 148 -20.16 -1.10 7.73
N ILE A 149 -19.20 -1.76 7.07
CA ILE A 149 -19.28 -2.13 5.66
C ILE A 149 -20.46 -3.07 5.40
N ILE A 150 -20.65 -4.11 6.22
CA ILE A 150 -21.76 -5.06 6.08
C ILE A 150 -23.12 -4.37 6.26
N ALA A 151 -23.26 -3.46 7.23
CA ALA A 151 -24.51 -2.74 7.48
C ALA A 151 -24.84 -1.68 6.40
N THR A 152 -23.82 -1.08 5.79
CA THR A 152 -23.97 0.07 4.88
C THR A 152 -24.00 -0.32 3.40
N CYS A 153 -23.23 -1.35 3.04
CA CYS A 153 -22.98 -1.75 1.66
C CYS A 153 -23.35 -3.22 1.41
N GLY A 154 -23.10 -4.09 2.38
CA GLY A 154 -23.47 -5.51 2.34
C GLY A 154 -22.29 -6.46 2.54
N GLN A 155 -22.60 -7.75 2.66
CA GLN A 155 -21.60 -8.81 2.85
C GLN A 155 -20.62 -8.91 1.67
N LYS A 156 -21.11 -8.73 0.44
CA LYS A 156 -20.31 -8.87 -0.78
C LYS A 156 -19.19 -7.81 -0.85
N GLU A 157 -19.51 -6.57 -0.51
CA GLU A 157 -18.57 -5.46 -0.49
C GLU A 157 -17.51 -5.66 0.62
N TRP A 158 -17.89 -6.25 1.76
CA TRP A 158 -16.94 -6.70 2.77
C TRP A 158 -16.02 -7.83 2.26
N ASP A 159 -16.56 -8.83 1.56
CA ASP A 159 -15.75 -9.94 1.05
C ASP A 159 -14.69 -9.46 0.03
N VAL A 160 -15.03 -8.47 -0.80
CA VAL A 160 -14.09 -7.84 -1.74
C VAL A 160 -13.08 -6.94 -1.01
N MET A 161 -13.50 -6.18 0.00
CA MET A 161 -12.58 -5.42 0.87
C MET A 161 -11.54 -6.34 1.53
N LYS A 162 -12.02 -7.42 2.16
CA LYS A 162 -11.20 -8.46 2.79
C LYS A 162 -10.16 -9.06 1.83
N ALA A 163 -10.55 -9.32 0.58
CA ALA A 163 -9.63 -9.83 -0.44
C ALA A 163 -8.54 -8.81 -0.84
N ASN A 164 -8.87 -7.52 -0.96
CA ASN A 164 -7.88 -6.49 -1.31
C ASN A 164 -6.91 -6.21 -0.17
N LEU A 165 -7.39 -6.17 1.07
CA LEU A 165 -6.53 -6.01 2.25
C LEU A 165 -5.61 -7.22 2.47
N VAL A 166 -6.03 -8.45 2.11
CA VAL A 166 -5.14 -9.64 2.10
C VAL A 166 -4.06 -9.57 1.01
N ASN A 167 -4.35 -8.92 -0.12
CA ASN A 167 -3.34 -8.63 -1.15
C ASN A 167 -2.35 -7.54 -0.73
N LEU A 168 -2.79 -6.60 0.10
CA LEU A 168 -1.98 -5.54 0.69
C LEU A 168 -1.02 -6.09 1.76
N ASN A 169 -1.55 -6.86 2.73
CA ASN A 169 -0.75 -7.52 3.75
C ASN A 169 -1.18 -8.98 3.94
N LYS A 170 -0.28 -9.90 3.56
CA LYS A 170 -0.51 -11.35 3.63
C LYS A 170 -0.60 -11.86 5.08
N ASP A 171 -0.02 -11.18 6.06
CA ASP A 171 -0.10 -11.58 7.46
C ASP A 171 -1.50 -11.49 8.04
N VAL A 172 -2.41 -10.76 7.38
CA VAL A 172 -3.80 -10.75 7.78
C VAL A 172 -4.51 -12.09 7.50
N THR A 173 -3.94 -12.96 6.65
CA THR A 173 -4.45 -14.35 6.49
C THR A 173 -4.37 -15.17 7.79
N LYS A 174 -3.53 -14.74 8.75
CA LYS A 174 -3.39 -15.34 10.09
C LYS A 174 -4.43 -14.79 11.09
N CYS A 175 -5.25 -13.82 10.70
CA CYS A 175 -6.32 -13.25 11.51
C CYS A 175 -7.62 -14.05 11.39
N ASN A 176 -8.44 -14.04 12.44
CA ASN A 176 -9.79 -14.60 12.39
C ASN A 176 -10.76 -13.55 11.85
N LEU A 177 -10.99 -13.58 10.53
CA LEU A 177 -11.64 -12.52 9.73
C LEU A 177 -13.10 -12.79 9.35
#